data_AF-A0A6B3GBV6-F1
#
_entry.id   AF-A0A6B3GBV6-F1
#
_cell.length_a   1.000
_cell.length_b   1.000
_cell.length_c   1.000
_cell.angle_alpha   90.00
_cell.angle_beta   90.00
_cell.angle_gamma   90.00
#
_symmetry.space_group_name_H-M   'P 1'
#
loop_
_entity.id
_entity.type
_entity.pdbx_description
1 polymer ?
#
loop_
_entity_poly.entity_id
_entity_poly.type
_entity_poly.pdbx_seq_one_letter_code
_entity_poly.pdbx_strand_id
1 'polypeptide(L)'
;AAALADRDPERAHALTRRLRVDAERFGTPTALGMALGCEAALAPAEAAPALHARAVAHLEESPAQDELARARIALGLAAADRDQLHRGLRLARLCGADALAEQARAALA
;
A
#
# COMPACT_ATOMS: atom_id res chain seq x y z
N ALA A 1 9.84 -0.42 -10.46
CA ALA A 1 9.30 0.95 -10.62
C ALA A 1 9.96 1.94 -9.67
N ALA A 2 10.02 1.67 -8.36
CA ALA A 2 10.65 2.58 -7.38
C ALA A 2 12.07 3.06 -7.76
N ALA A 3 12.94 2.16 -8.22
CA ALA A 3 14.30 2.52 -8.68
C ALA A 3 14.36 3.42 -9.93
N LEU A 4 13.21 3.71 -10.57
CA LEU A 4 13.07 4.65 -11.68
C LEU A 4 12.44 5.97 -11.24
N ALA A 5 11.86 6.07 -10.05
CA ALA A 5 11.03 7.20 -9.64
C ALA A 5 11.75 8.56 -9.79
N ASP A 6 13.02 8.64 -9.37
CA ASP A 6 13.78 9.90 -9.40
C ASP A 6 14.41 10.21 -10.77
N ARG A 7 14.67 9.18 -11.58
CA ARG A 7 15.41 9.32 -12.85
C ARG A 7 14.53 9.30 -14.09
N ASP A 8 13.35 8.68 -13.99
CA ASP A 8 12.40 8.47 -15.07
C ASP A 8 10.99 8.24 -14.46
N PRO A 9 10.37 9.29 -13.88
CA PRO A 9 9.10 9.20 -13.17
C PRO A 9 7.96 8.74 -14.07
N GLU A 10 7.95 9.16 -15.34
CA GLU A 10 6.95 8.75 -16.32
C GLU A 10 6.98 7.25 -16.56
N ARG A 11 8.17 6.68 -16.76
CA ARG A 11 8.32 5.23 -16.91
C ARG A 11 7.99 4.49 -15.62
N ALA A 12 8.34 5.04 -14.46
CA ALA A 12 7.98 4.46 -13.17
C ALA A 12 6.46 4.32 -13.03
N HIS A 13 5.71 5.38 -13.40
CA HIS A 13 4.25 5.39 -13.43
C HIS A 13 3.67 4.42 -14.47
N ALA A 14 4.21 4.40 -15.68
CA ALA A 14 3.74 3.49 -16.73
C ALA A 14 3.87 2.02 -16.30
N LEU A 15 4.94 1.66 -15.59
CA LEU A 15 5.16 0.31 -15.08
C LEU A 15 4.15 -0.07 -13.98
N THR A 16 3.86 0.82 -13.02
CA THR A 16 2.89 0.52 -11.96
C THR A 16 1.46 0.47 -12.50
N ARG A 17 1.12 1.36 -13.44
CA ARG A 17 -0.18 1.32 -14.14
C ARG A 17 -0.37 0.03 -14.92
N ARG A 18 0.65 -0.43 -15.64
CA ARG A 18 0.60 -1.71 -16.36
C ARG A 18 0.41 -2.88 -15.39
N LEU A 19 1.19 -2.91 -14.30
CA LEU A 19 1.05 -3.92 -13.26
C LEU A 19 -0.38 -3.98 -12.71
N ARG A 20 -1.00 -2.82 -12.44
CA ARG A 20 -2.41 -2.76 -12.00
C ARG A 20 -3.36 -3.32 -13.06
N VAL A 21 -3.23 -2.94 -14.33
CA VAL A 21 -4.11 -3.44 -15.40
C VAL A 21 -3.99 -4.96 -15.55
N ASP A 22 -2.77 -5.50 -15.49
CA ASP A 22 -2.53 -6.94 -15.55
C ASP A 22 -3.15 -7.65 -14.33
N ALA A 23 -3.01 -7.07 -13.12
CA ALA A 23 -3.60 -7.60 -11.89
C ALA A 23 -5.14 -7.50 -11.86
N GLU A 24 -5.74 -6.44 -12.41
CA GLU A 24 -7.19 -6.32 -12.56
C GLU A 24 -7.76 -7.40 -13.48
N ARG A 25 -6.99 -7.78 -14.52
CA ARG A 25 -7.45 -8.74 -15.52
C ARG A 25 -7.24 -10.20 -15.11
N PHE A 26 -6.16 -10.49 -14.41
CA PHE A 26 -5.71 -11.86 -14.17
C PHE A 26 -5.32 -12.16 -12.72
N GLY A 27 -5.25 -11.14 -11.86
CA GLY A 27 -4.69 -11.23 -10.53
C GLY A 27 -5.67 -11.74 -9.48
N THR A 28 -5.10 -12.20 -8.37
CA THR A 28 -5.84 -12.42 -7.12
C THR A 28 -6.10 -11.08 -6.42
N PRO A 29 -7.00 -11.03 -5.42
CA PRO A 29 -7.17 -9.84 -4.58
C PRO A 29 -5.85 -9.33 -3.99
N THR A 30 -4.94 -10.24 -3.59
CA THR A 30 -3.58 -9.88 -3.16
C THR A 30 -2.81 -9.14 -4.23
N ALA A 31 -2.75 -9.69 -5.45
CA ALA A 31 -1.98 -9.12 -6.54
C ALA A 31 -2.51 -7.74 -6.94
N LEU A 32 -3.84 -7.58 -6.99
CA LEU A 32 -4.47 -6.30 -7.27
C LEU A 32 -4.20 -5.28 -6.16
N GLY A 33 -4.33 -5.67 -4.90
CA GLY A 33 -4.03 -4.81 -3.76
C GLY A 33 -2.58 -4.32 -3.74
N MET A 34 -1.61 -5.21 -3.96
CA MET A 34 -0.20 -4.86 -4.06
C MET A 34 0.08 -3.93 -5.25
N ALA A 35 -0.51 -4.20 -6.42
CA ALA A 35 -0.35 -3.37 -7.60
C ALA A 35 -0.89 -1.94 -7.37
N LEU A 36 -2.05 -1.81 -6.74
CA LEU A 36 -2.62 -0.53 -6.32
C LEU A 36 -1.71 0.19 -5.32
N GLY A 37 -1.11 -0.54 -4.36
CA GLY A 37 -0.13 0.03 -3.43
C GLY A 37 1.13 0.56 -4.11
N CYS A 38 1.67 -0.17 -5.09
CA CYS A 38 2.79 0.30 -5.91
C CYS A 38 2.44 1.56 -6.73
N GLU A 39 1.24 1.61 -7.29
CA GLU A 39 0.77 2.78 -8.03
C GLU A 39 0.59 3.99 -7.11
N ALA A 40 -0.03 3.79 -5.95
CA ALA A 40 -0.23 4.83 -4.94
C ALA A 40 1.09 5.44 -4.45
N ALA A 41 2.13 4.61 -4.25
CA ALA A 41 3.45 5.06 -3.80
C ALA A 41 4.16 6.01 -4.78
N LEU A 42 3.74 6.03 -6.05
CA LEU A 42 4.26 6.97 -7.05
C LEU A 42 3.28 8.09 -7.39
N ALA A 43 2.02 7.97 -6.98
CA ALA A 43 0.97 8.91 -7.33
C ALA A 43 1.17 10.27 -6.64
N PRO A 44 0.60 11.35 -7.21
CA PRO A 44 0.47 12.63 -6.51
C PRO A 44 -0.20 12.46 -5.15
N ALA A 45 0.20 13.29 -4.18
CA ALA A 45 -0.23 13.19 -2.79
C ALA A 45 -1.77 13.23 -2.65
N GLU A 46 -2.46 13.98 -3.50
CA GLU A 46 -3.92 14.08 -3.53
C GLU A 46 -4.62 12.79 -3.98
N ALA A 47 -3.97 11.96 -4.80
CA ALA A 47 -4.53 10.74 -5.37
C ALA A 47 -4.14 9.47 -4.58
N ALA A 48 -3.01 9.51 -3.87
CA ALA A 48 -2.46 8.37 -3.14
C ALA A 48 -3.45 7.76 -2.11
N PRO A 49 -4.20 8.54 -1.28
CA PRO A 49 -5.13 7.97 -0.31
C PRO A 49 -6.21 7.08 -0.94
N ALA A 50 -6.79 7.51 -2.07
CA ALA A 50 -7.84 6.75 -2.74
C ALA A 50 -7.32 5.42 -3.31
N LEU A 51 -6.11 5.42 -3.86
CA LEU A 51 -5.45 4.20 -4.35
C LEU A 51 -5.10 3.26 -3.20
N HIS A 52 -4.56 3.77 -2.09
CA HIS A 52 -4.28 2.97 -0.90
C HIS A 52 -5.57 2.41 -0.26
N ALA A 53 -6.67 3.15 -0.25
CA ALA A 53 -7.95 2.65 0.25
C ALA A 53 -8.47 1.46 -0.58
N ARG A 54 -8.37 1.54 -1.91
CA ARG A 54 -8.69 0.41 -2.79
C ARG A 54 -7.76 -0.77 -2.56
N ALA A 55 -6.47 -0.52 -2.35
CA ALA A 55 -5.51 -1.58 -2.03
C ALA A 55 -5.90 -2.33 -0.75
N VAL A 56 -6.26 -1.59 0.31
CA VAL A 56 -6.74 -2.18 1.57
C VAL A 56 -7.98 -3.03 1.34
N ALA A 57 -8.99 -2.53 0.61
CA ALA A 57 -10.22 -3.29 0.35
C ALA A 57 -9.95 -4.65 -0.31
N HIS A 58 -9.08 -4.70 -1.32
CA HIS A 58 -8.71 -5.97 -1.95
C HIS A 58 -7.87 -6.89 -1.06
N LEU A 59 -7.01 -6.32 -0.20
CA LEU A 59 -6.21 -7.10 0.74
C LEU A 59 -7.02 -7.62 1.93
N GLU A 60 -8.14 -6.99 2.29
CA GLU A 60 -9.09 -7.50 3.29
C GLU A 60 -9.78 -8.78 2.84
N GLU A 61 -9.95 -8.96 1.52
CA GLU A 61 -10.50 -10.19 0.91
C GLU A 61 -9.44 -11.30 0.76
N SER A 62 -8.19 -11.04 1.17
CA SER A 62 -7.04 -11.92 1.00
C SER A 62 -6.53 -12.48 2.33
N PRO A 63 -5.92 -13.69 2.34
CA PRO A 63 -5.20 -14.19 3.52
C PRO A 63 -3.86 -13.48 3.79
N ALA A 64 -3.39 -12.56 2.92
CA ALA A 64 -2.09 -11.89 3.04
C ALA A 64 -2.09 -10.78 4.11
N GLN A 65 -2.05 -11.17 5.39
CA GLN A 65 -2.17 -10.26 6.54
C GLN A 65 -0.99 -9.27 6.67
N ASP A 66 0.21 -9.68 6.28
CA ASP A 66 1.39 -8.82 6.27
C ASP A 66 1.29 -7.71 5.23
N GLU A 67 0.77 -8.03 4.03
CA GLU A 67 0.50 -7.03 3.00
C GLU A 67 -0.67 -6.12 3.38
N LEU A 68 -1.71 -6.66 4.02
CA LEU A 68 -2.79 -5.84 4.58
C LEU A 68 -2.27 -4.88 5.67
N ALA A 69 -1.34 -5.32 6.52
CA ALA A 69 -0.70 -4.45 7.51
C ALA A 69 0.03 -3.29 6.85
N ARG A 70 0.85 -3.59 5.83
CA ARG A 70 1.58 -2.60 5.04
C ARG A 70 0.64 -1.61 4.37
N ALA A 71 -0.42 -2.09 3.72
CA ALA A 71 -1.39 -1.24 3.02
C ALA A 71 -2.15 -0.30 3.96
N ARG A 72 -2.55 -0.79 5.15
CA ARG A 72 -3.21 0.06 6.16
C ARG A 72 -2.27 1.14 6.71
N ILE A 73 -1.01 0.81 6.96
CA ILE A 73 -0.01 1.81 7.40
C ILE A 73 0.20 2.86 6.31
N ALA A 74 0.35 2.43 5.04
CA ALA A 74 0.52 3.34 3.91
C ALA A 74 -0.70 4.28 3.73
N LEU A 75 -1.92 3.74 3.83
CA LEU A 75 -3.14 4.54 3.82
C LEU A 75 -3.17 5.54 4.98
N GLY A 76 -2.86 5.08 6.19
CA GLY A 76 -2.82 5.93 7.38
C GLY A 76 -1.84 7.09 7.26
N LEU A 77 -0.66 6.84 6.68
CA LEU A 77 0.32 7.88 6.39
C LEU A 77 -0.16 8.86 5.32
N ALA A 78 -0.68 8.35 4.19
CA ALA A 78 -1.11 9.18 3.08
C ALA A 78 -2.33 10.06 3.42
N ALA A 79 -3.24 9.56 4.27
CA ALA A 79 -4.48 10.24 4.64
C ALA A 79 -4.45 10.92 6.02
N ALA A 80 -3.32 10.86 6.74
CA ALA A 80 -3.25 11.19 8.17
C ALA A 80 -4.32 10.48 9.03
N ASP A 81 -4.69 9.25 8.64
CA ASP A 81 -5.72 8.45 9.29
C ASP A 81 -5.13 7.58 10.41
N ARG A 82 -5.32 8.05 11.65
CA ARG A 82 -4.85 7.36 12.85
C ARG A 82 -5.52 6.00 13.07
N ASP A 83 -6.77 5.78 12.65
CA ASP A 83 -7.42 4.47 12.84
C ASP A 83 -6.75 3.41 11.96
N GLN A 84 -6.43 3.77 10.71
CA GLN A 84 -5.70 2.90 9.80
C GLN A 84 -4.28 2.58 10.33
N LEU A 85 -3.58 3.57 10.89
CA LEU A 85 -2.28 3.34 11.55
C LEU A 85 -2.40 2.35 12.72
N HIS A 86 -3.42 2.48 13.58
CA HIS A 86 -3.62 1.54 14.69
C HIS A 86 -3.98 0.12 14.20
N ARG A 87 -4.85 0.00 13.19
CA ARG A 87 -5.20 -1.30 12.60
C ARG A 87 -3.98 -1.97 11.96
N GLY A 88 -3.19 -1.20 11.21
CA GLY A 88 -1.95 -1.65 10.60
C GLY A 88 -0.91 -2.10 11.64
N LEU A 89 -0.71 -1.31 12.70
CA LEU A 89 0.18 -1.67 13.82
C LEU A 89 -0.22 -2.99 14.48
N ARG A 90 -1.51 -3.21 14.72
CA ARG A 90 -2.00 -4.48 15.31
C ARG A 90 -1.66 -5.66 14.43
N LEU A 91 -1.92 -5.58 13.12
CA LEU A 91 -1.57 -6.64 12.19
C LEU A 91 -0.06 -6.87 12.08
N ALA A 92 0.73 -5.79 11.97
CA ALA A 92 2.19 -5.88 11.89
C ALA A 92 2.76 -6.65 13.09
N ARG A 93 2.25 -6.40 14.30
CA ARG A 93 2.63 -7.15 15.51
C ARG A 93 2.23 -8.63 15.44
N LEU A 94 1.02 -8.93 14.98
CA LEU A 94 0.55 -10.31 14.84
C LEU A 94 1.39 -11.12 13.84
N CYS A 95 1.87 -10.46 12.79
CA CYS A 95 2.71 -11.07 11.75
C CYS A 95 4.22 -11.07 12.10
N GLY A 96 4.64 -10.47 13.22
CA GLY A 96 6.07 -10.30 13.54
C GLY A 96 6.82 -9.33 12.61
N ALA A 97 6.10 -8.42 11.95
CA ALA A 97 6.68 -7.42 11.05
C ALA A 97 7.17 -6.19 11.84
N ASP A 98 8.25 -6.37 12.61
CA ASP A 98 8.70 -5.38 13.58
C ASP A 98 9.02 -4.00 12.99
N ALA A 99 9.67 -3.96 11.82
CA ALA A 99 9.97 -2.70 11.15
C ALA A 99 8.71 -1.91 10.76
N LEU A 100 7.65 -2.61 10.32
CA LEU A 100 6.35 -1.98 10.04
C LEU A 100 5.66 -1.51 11.33
N ALA A 101 5.78 -2.30 12.41
CA ALA A 101 5.24 -1.91 13.70
C ALA A 101 5.92 -0.65 14.24
N GLU A 102 7.25 -0.52 14.13
CA GLU A 102 7.95 0.71 14.52
C GLU A 102 7.56 1.91 13.66
N GLN A 103 7.45 1.72 12.33
CA GLN A 103 7.00 2.78 11.43
C GLN A 103 5.62 3.31 11.84
N ALA A 104 4.67 2.42 12.12
CA ALA A 104 3.32 2.82 12.54
C ALA A 104 3.31 3.53 13.90
N ARG A 105 4.14 3.09 14.86
CA ARG A 105 4.27 3.78 16.16
C ARG A 105 4.85 5.17 16.02
N ALA A 106 5.90 5.32 15.22
CA ALA A 106 6.54 6.61 14.96
C ALA A 106 5.55 7.60 14.34
N ALA A 107 4.65 7.14 13.46
CA ALA A 107 3.60 7.96 12.86
C ALA A 107 2.44 8.32 13.80
N LEU A 108 2.28 7.59 14.91
CA LEU A 108 1.21 7.80 15.89
C LEU A 108 1.62 8.71 17.05
N ALA A 109 2.92 8.85 17.29
CA ALA A 109 3.54 9.73 18.28
C ALA A 109 3.37 11.20 17.90
#